data_AF-A0A917D7Y4-F1
#
_entry.id   AF-A0A917D7Y4-F1
#
_cell.length_a   1.000
_cell.length_b   1.000
_cell.length_c   1.000
_cell.angle_alpha   90.00
_cell.angle_beta   90.00
_cell.angle_gamma   90.00
#
_symmetry.space_group_name_H-M   'P 1'
#
loop_
_entity.id
_entity.type
_entity.pdbx_description
1 polymer ?
#
loop_
_entity_poly.entity_id
_entity_poly.type
_entity_poly.pdbx_seq_one_letter_code
_entity_poly.pdbx_strand_id
1 'polypeptide(L)'
;MNILTEQELHNLAMNHVGKELESQGFEFIAVNSQLKRHPQFVCVDKSTNTLHFVLVTVFNYPNNPEDYDAIWMETFKEHAVKLKAKVLYAGVGIANALDYEKPVTRNEDYIISYKGIKEIS
;
A
#
# COMPACT_ATOMS: atom_id res chain seq x y z
N MET A 1 -9.38 23.33 11.14
CA MET A 1 -8.93 22.46 10.04
C MET A 1 -8.72 21.07 10.61
N ASN A 2 -9.34 20.04 10.04
CA ASN A 2 -9.17 18.66 10.49
C ASN A 2 -8.14 17.98 9.60
N ILE A 3 -6.88 18.02 10.04
CA ILE A 3 -5.75 17.34 9.41
C ILE A 3 -5.98 15.84 9.51
N LEU A 4 -5.73 15.11 8.43
CA LEU A 4 -5.82 13.66 8.42
C LEU A 4 -4.70 13.06 9.26
N THR A 5 -5.06 12.09 10.09
CA THR A 5 -4.13 11.27 10.85
C THR A 5 -3.35 10.32 9.94
N GLU A 6 -2.22 9.79 10.43
CA GLU A 6 -1.46 8.75 9.72
C GLU A 6 -2.34 7.55 9.35
N GLN A 7 -3.25 7.14 10.24
CA GLN A 7 -4.17 6.04 9.98
C GLN A 7 -5.18 6.37 8.87
N GLU A 8 -5.69 7.60 8.82
CA GLU A 8 -6.61 8.02 7.75
C GLU A 8 -5.89 8.07 6.39
N LEU A 9 -4.68 8.60 6.34
CA LEU A 9 -3.84 8.57 5.14
C LEU A 9 -3.53 7.14 4.70
N HIS A 10 -3.21 6.25 5.64
CA HIS A 10 -3.00 4.83 5.38
C HIS A 10 -4.24 4.16 4.79
N ASN A 11 -5.42 4.46 5.36
CA ASN A 11 -6.69 3.95 4.85
C ASN A 11 -7.00 4.48 3.44
N LEU A 12 -6.69 5.75 3.14
CA LEU A 12 -6.87 6.32 1.79
C LEU A 12 -6.03 5.57 0.75
N ALA A 13 -4.76 5.31 1.05
CA ALA A 13 -3.90 4.55 0.16
C ALA A 13 -4.36 3.10 -0.01
N MET A 14 -4.71 2.42 1.09
CA MET A 14 -5.24 1.06 1.03
C MET A 14 -6.52 1.00 0.20
N ASN A 15 -7.43 1.96 0.32
CA ASN A 15 -8.64 2.01 -0.50
C ASN A 15 -8.33 2.18 -1.99
N HIS A 16 -7.30 2.97 -2.33
CA HIS A 16 -6.86 3.13 -3.72
C HIS A 16 -6.31 1.82 -4.28
N VAL A 17 -5.37 1.19 -3.56
CA VAL A 17 -4.73 -0.08 -3.98
C VAL A 17 -5.72 -1.24 -3.99
N GLY A 18 -6.61 -1.31 -3.00
CA GLY A 18 -7.65 -2.33 -2.91
C GLY A 18 -8.56 -2.32 -4.14
N LYS A 19 -9.01 -1.15 -4.58
CA LYS A 19 -9.82 -1.01 -5.80
C LYS A 19 -9.09 -1.46 -7.06
N GLU A 20 -7.79 -1.20 -7.15
CA GLU A 20 -7.00 -1.69 -8.27
C GLU A 20 -6.88 -3.22 -8.26
N LEU A 21 -6.57 -3.82 -7.11
CA LEU A 21 -6.53 -5.28 -6.94
C LEU A 21 -7.88 -5.92 -7.32
N GLU A 22 -9.00 -5.34 -6.86
CA GLU A 22 -10.35 -5.78 -7.26
C GLU A 22 -10.55 -5.70 -8.77
N SER A 23 -10.15 -4.59 -9.40
CA SER A 23 -10.26 -4.41 -10.85
C SER A 23 -9.39 -5.38 -11.66
N GLN A 24 -8.27 -5.83 -11.10
CA GLN A 24 -7.40 -6.86 -11.66
C GLN A 24 -7.91 -8.29 -11.38
N GLY A 25 -8.99 -8.45 -10.62
CA GLY A 25 -9.63 -9.74 -10.36
C GLY A 25 -9.07 -10.54 -9.18
N PHE A 26 -8.29 -9.90 -8.29
CA PHE A 26 -7.81 -10.55 -7.07
C PHE A 26 -8.96 -10.81 -6.09
N GLU A 27 -8.96 -11.97 -5.43
CA GLU A 27 -9.86 -12.27 -4.31
C GLU A 27 -9.15 -12.03 -2.99
N PHE A 28 -9.75 -11.24 -2.10
CA PHE A 28 -9.20 -10.92 -0.78
C PHE A 28 -9.48 -12.04 0.22
N ILE A 29 -8.42 -12.58 0.81
CA ILE A 29 -8.49 -13.52 1.95
C ILE A 29 -8.50 -12.75 3.26
N ALA A 30 -7.63 -11.75 3.39
CA ALA A 30 -7.50 -10.96 4.61
C ALA A 30 -7.09 -9.53 4.29
N VAL A 31 -7.56 -8.60 5.13
CA VAL A 31 -7.23 -7.18 5.08
C VAL A 31 -6.79 -6.73 6.48
N ASN A 32 -5.67 -6.03 6.58
CA ASN A 32 -5.20 -5.46 7.83
C ASN A 32 -4.71 -4.02 7.61
N SER A 33 -5.46 -3.06 8.15
CA SER A 33 -5.14 -1.64 8.04
C SER A 33 -4.34 -1.08 9.22
N GLN A 34 -3.96 -1.90 10.20
CA GLN A 34 -3.20 -1.43 11.34
C GLN A 34 -1.80 -0.96 10.89
N LEU A 35 -1.41 0.23 11.32
CA LEU A 35 -0.06 0.74 11.07
C LEU A 35 1.00 -0.25 11.58
N LYS A 36 2.11 -0.36 10.82
CA LYS A 36 3.25 -1.24 11.12
C LYS A 36 2.91 -2.75 11.15
N ARG A 37 1.74 -3.15 10.65
CA ARG A 37 1.40 -4.57 10.41
C ARG A 37 1.50 -4.85 8.92
N HIS A 38 2.10 -5.98 8.57
CA HIS A 38 2.29 -6.40 7.19
C HIS A 38 1.98 -7.91 7.05
N PRO A 39 1.42 -8.34 5.90
CA PRO A 39 0.95 -7.52 4.79
C PRO A 39 -0.37 -6.77 5.08
N GLN A 40 -0.67 -5.76 4.25
CA GLN A 40 -1.94 -5.03 4.28
C GLN A 40 -3.07 -5.83 3.64
N PHE A 41 -2.76 -6.54 2.56
CA PHE A 41 -3.69 -7.47 1.92
C PHE A 41 -3.06 -8.84 1.75
N VAL A 42 -3.85 -9.86 1.96
CA VAL A 42 -3.58 -11.22 1.50
C VAL A 42 -4.63 -11.53 0.45
N CYS A 43 -4.21 -11.76 -0.79
CA CYS A 43 -5.10 -11.99 -1.92
C CYS A 43 -4.73 -13.27 -2.68
N VAL A 44 -5.65 -13.81 -3.46
CA VAL A 44 -5.38 -14.88 -4.43
C VAL A 44 -5.76 -14.41 -5.81
N ASP A 45 -4.85 -14.62 -6.76
CA ASP A 45 -5.19 -14.56 -8.18
C ASP A 45 -5.84 -15.89 -8.56
N LYS A 46 -7.13 -15.86 -8.91
CA LYS A 46 -7.88 -17.08 -9.27
C LYS A 46 -7.38 -17.76 -10.53
N SER A 47 -6.81 -17.01 -11.47
CA SER A 47 -6.36 -17.57 -12.75
C SER A 47 -5.14 -18.47 -12.57
N THR A 48 -4.24 -18.09 -11.64
CA THR A 48 -3.02 -18.83 -11.32
C THR A 48 -3.10 -19.62 -10.01
N ASN A 49 -4.15 -19.41 -9.22
CA ASN A 49 -4.32 -19.90 -7.86
C ASN A 49 -3.11 -19.59 -6.95
N THR A 50 -2.51 -18.42 -7.15
CA THR A 50 -1.29 -17.98 -6.43
C THR A 50 -1.64 -17.01 -5.32
N LEU A 51 -1.08 -17.25 -4.12
CA LEU A 51 -1.21 -16.36 -2.97
C LEU A 51 -0.34 -15.12 -3.17
N HIS A 52 -0.85 -13.95 -2.83
CA HIS A 52 -0.15 -12.68 -2.94
C HIS A 52 -0.22 -11.93 -1.61
N PHE A 53 0.94 -11.53 -1.12
CA PHE A 53 1.07 -10.61 0.00
C PHE A 53 1.30 -9.22 -0.54
N VAL A 54 0.36 -8.30 -0.29
CA VAL A 54 0.43 -6.93 -0.79
C VAL A 54 0.82 -6.00 0.35
N LEU A 55 1.95 -5.32 0.16
CA LEU A 55 2.45 -4.26 1.01
C LEU A 55 1.96 -2.92 0.47
N VAL A 56 1.28 -2.15 1.32
CA VAL A 56 0.87 -0.79 1.00
C VAL A 56 1.56 0.17 1.95
N THR A 57 2.25 1.15 1.38
CA THR A 57 2.99 2.16 2.10
C THR A 57 2.53 3.53 1.66
N VAL A 58 2.43 4.46 2.62
CA VAL A 58 1.99 5.83 2.37
C VAL A 58 3.13 6.79 2.63
N PHE A 59 3.30 7.72 1.70
CA PHE A 59 4.35 8.73 1.77
C PHE A 59 3.72 10.10 1.63
N ASN A 60 4.08 10.99 2.55
CA ASN A 60 3.78 12.41 2.42
C ASN A 60 4.99 13.09 1.79
N TYR A 61 4.76 14.11 0.97
CA TYR A 61 5.86 14.93 0.47
C TYR A 61 6.65 15.54 1.66
N PRO A 62 8.00 15.59 1.60
CA PRO A 62 8.89 15.17 0.51
C PRO A 62 9.43 13.72 0.62
N ASN A 63 8.86 12.86 1.47
CA ASN A 63 9.39 11.51 1.71
C ASN A 63 9.25 10.60 0.48
N ASN A 64 10.27 9.76 0.23
CA ASN A 64 10.33 8.90 -0.94
C ASN A 64 9.73 7.51 -0.67
N PRO A 65 8.86 6.98 -1.57
CA PRO A 65 8.31 5.64 -1.47
C PRO A 65 9.29 4.46 -1.48
N GLU A 66 10.57 4.69 -1.73
CA GLU A 66 11.58 3.64 -1.92
C GLU A 66 12.45 3.39 -0.67
N ASP A 67 12.24 4.16 0.42
CA ASP A 67 12.98 4.03 1.67
C ASP A 67 12.31 3.02 2.62
N TYR A 68 12.56 1.72 2.42
CA TYR A 68 12.22 0.66 3.38
C TYR A 68 13.47 -0.12 3.81
N ASP A 69 13.44 -0.69 5.02
CA ASP A 69 14.54 -1.52 5.54
C ASP A 69 14.74 -2.76 4.65
N ALA A 70 15.89 -2.82 3.98
CA ALA A 70 16.22 -3.88 3.04
C ALA A 70 16.28 -5.26 3.71
N ILE A 71 16.81 -5.34 4.94
CA ILE A 71 16.94 -6.60 5.69
C ILE A 71 15.55 -7.12 6.08
N TRP A 72 14.67 -6.22 6.53
CA TRP A 72 13.29 -6.57 6.84
C TRP A 72 12.55 -7.05 5.58
N MET A 73 12.72 -6.35 4.45
CA MET A 73 12.10 -6.73 3.18
C MET A 73 12.58 -8.09 2.68
N GLU A 74 13.88 -8.39 2.77
CA GLU A 74 14.41 -9.72 2.44
C GLU A 74 13.79 -10.81 3.31
N THR A 75 13.74 -10.58 4.63
CA THR A 75 13.11 -11.51 5.58
C THR A 75 11.63 -11.74 5.25
N PHE A 76 10.91 -10.68 4.86
CA PHE A 76 9.51 -10.75 4.47
C PHE A 76 9.33 -11.58 3.19
N LYS A 77 10.16 -11.35 2.16
CA LYS A 77 10.16 -12.10 0.91
C LYS A 77 10.45 -13.59 1.16
N GLU A 78 11.44 -13.91 1.99
CA GLU A 78 11.72 -15.31 2.36
C GLU A 78 10.52 -16.00 3.01
N HIS A 79 9.79 -15.28 3.88
CA HIS A 79 8.58 -15.81 4.49
C HIS A 79 7.47 -16.06 3.46
N ALA A 80 7.27 -15.13 2.53
CA ALA A 80 6.32 -15.28 1.43
C ALA A 80 6.65 -16.50 0.54
N VAL A 81 7.92 -16.66 0.16
CA VAL A 81 8.40 -17.80 -0.65
C VAL A 81 8.13 -19.13 0.05
N LYS A 82 8.37 -19.24 1.36
CA LYS A 82 8.05 -20.45 2.15
C LYS A 82 6.57 -20.80 2.11
N LEU A 83 5.70 -19.81 1.97
CA LEU A 83 4.25 -19.96 1.84
C LEU A 83 3.78 -20.04 0.38
N LYS A 84 4.71 -20.11 -0.58
CA LYS A 84 4.42 -20.08 -2.03
C LYS A 84 3.60 -18.85 -2.43
N ALA A 85 3.82 -17.74 -1.74
CA ALA A 85 3.21 -16.45 -2.00
C ALA A 85 4.17 -15.54 -2.78
N LYS A 86 3.61 -14.76 -3.70
CA LYS A 86 4.28 -13.63 -4.33
C LYS A 86 4.16 -12.39 -3.45
N VAL A 87 5.09 -11.45 -3.60
CA VAL A 87 5.05 -10.18 -2.88
C VAL A 87 4.78 -9.04 -3.86
N LEU A 88 3.71 -8.31 -3.60
CA LEU A 88 3.35 -7.10 -4.33
C LEU A 88 3.61 -5.87 -3.44
N TYR A 89 4.11 -4.80 -4.04
CA TYR A 89 4.40 -3.54 -3.37
C TYR A 89 3.66 -2.38 -4.04
N ALA A 90 3.00 -1.56 -3.24
CA ALA A 90 2.29 -0.38 -3.68
C ALA A 90 2.63 0.83 -2.79
N GLY A 91 3.54 1.67 -3.27
CA GLY A 91 3.87 2.94 -2.62
C GLY A 91 2.96 4.05 -3.11
N VAL A 92 2.20 4.65 -2.20
CA VAL A 92 1.19 5.69 -2.49
C VAL A 92 1.62 7.01 -1.87
N GLY A 93 1.96 7.98 -2.70
CA GLY A 93 2.18 9.36 -2.28
C GLY A 93 0.85 10.09 -2.11
N ILE A 94 0.64 10.78 -0.99
CA ILE A 94 -0.54 11.64 -0.76
C ILE A 94 -0.06 13.03 -0.36
N ALA A 95 -0.54 14.05 -1.07
CA ALA A 95 -0.19 15.46 -0.82
C ALA A 95 -1.41 16.37 -0.92
N ASN A 96 -1.39 17.51 -0.23
CA ASN A 96 -2.44 18.52 -0.34
C ASN A 96 -2.43 19.12 -1.77
N ALA A 97 -3.61 19.27 -2.38
CA ALA A 97 -3.70 19.66 -3.79
C ALA A 97 -3.32 21.13 -4.05
N LEU A 98 -3.44 22.00 -3.05
CA LEU A 98 -3.13 23.41 -3.17
C LEU A 98 -1.63 23.69 -2.96
N ASP A 99 -0.99 22.92 -2.07
CA ASP A 99 0.40 23.11 -1.67
C ASP A 99 0.95 21.81 -1.07
N TYR A 100 1.98 21.23 -1.69
CA TYR A 100 2.46 19.90 -1.33
C TYR A 100 3.14 19.85 0.04
N GLU A 101 3.54 21.01 0.59
CA GLU A 101 4.12 21.10 1.93
C GLU A 101 3.05 21.25 3.03
N LYS A 102 1.79 21.47 2.66
CA LYS A 102 0.69 21.54 3.61
C LYS A 102 0.18 20.16 4.02
N PRO A 103 -0.30 20.01 5.26
CA PRO A 103 -0.97 18.79 5.67
C PRO A 103 -2.22 18.56 4.83
N VAL A 104 -2.53 17.28 4.59
CA VAL A 104 -3.80 16.89 3.95
C VAL A 104 -4.92 17.05 4.97
N THR A 105 -6.02 17.68 4.58
CA THR A 105 -7.19 17.89 5.44
C THR A 105 -8.43 17.27 4.83
N ARG A 106 -9.43 16.97 5.68
CA ARG A 106 -10.64 16.24 5.26
C ARG A 106 -11.55 17.00 4.29
N ASN A 107 -11.43 18.33 4.21
CA ASN A 107 -12.33 19.20 3.44
C ASN A 107 -11.62 19.85 2.24
N GLU A 108 -10.38 19.47 1.97
CA GLU A 108 -9.58 19.97 0.85
C GLU A 108 -9.27 18.82 -0.08
N ASP A 109 -9.12 19.13 -1.37
CA ASP A 109 -8.67 18.16 -2.34
C ASP A 109 -7.23 17.73 -2.05
N TYR A 110 -6.91 16.49 -2.41
CA TYR A 110 -5.58 15.92 -2.30
C TYR A 110 -5.19 15.24 -3.60
N ILE A 111 -3.89 15.11 -3.81
CA ILE A 111 -3.30 14.45 -4.98
C ILE A 111 -2.74 13.11 -4.54
N ILE A 112 -3.00 12.08 -5.36
CA ILE A 112 -2.35 10.78 -5.23
C ILE A 112 -1.23 10.68 -6.28
N SER A 113 0.00 10.47 -5.81
CA SER A 113 1.15 10.12 -6.65
C SER A 113 1.41 8.62 -6.52
N TYR A 114 1.09 7.86 -7.57
CA TYR A 114 1.08 6.41 -7.51
C TYR A 114 1.56 5.80 -8.83
N LYS A 115 2.51 4.87 -8.76
CA LYS A 115 3.19 4.26 -9.92
C LYS A 115 2.67 2.85 -10.25
N GLY A 116 1.53 2.43 -9.69
CA GLY A 116 1.01 1.08 -9.85
C GLY A 116 1.60 0.06 -8.86
N ILE A 117 0.98 -1.12 -8.83
CA ILE A 117 1.44 -2.27 -8.04
C ILE A 117 2.64 -2.92 -8.74
N LYS A 118 3.69 -3.24 -7.98
CA LYS A 118 4.89 -3.93 -8.48
C LYS A 118 5.08 -5.27 -7.81
N GLU A 119 5.30 -6.32 -8.59
CA GLU A 119 5.79 -7.60 -8.06
C GLU A 119 7.28 -7.47 -7.71
N ILE A 120 7.66 -7.89 -6.50
CA ILE A 120 9.03 -7.78 -5.99
C ILE A 120 9.60 -9.11 -5.48
N SER A 121 8.80 -10.18 -5.47
CA SER A 121 9.20 -11.56 -5.19
C SER A 121 8.14 -12.55 -5.68
#